data_AF-A0A6G5RS75-F1
#
_entry.id   AF-A0A6G5RS75-F1
#
_cell.length_a   1.000
_cell.length_b   1.000
_cell.length_c   1.000
_cell.angle_alpha   90.00
_cell.angle_beta   90.00
_cell.angle_gamma   90.00
#
_symmetry.space_group_name_H-M   'P 1'
#
loop_
_entity.id
_entity.type
_entity.pdbx_description
1 polymer ?
#
loop_
_entity_poly.entity_id
_entity_poly.type
_entity_poly.pdbx_seq_one_letter_code
_entity_poly.pdbx_strand_id
1 'polypeptide(L)'
;MIRPLLRIRDVAARGALYGLAAVPLLGVVSLFVGDHHDRTTFLAVAGGFAAAMAVVGILIGLFFWWACGGDIRRCRDWRTVRGQAGPVTVAAPVLLRIGVLALVLFPGAFGLYHLVDGAGYGSWLYGD
;
A
#
# COMPACT_ATOMS: atom_id res chain seq x y z
N MET A 1 -2.03 28.78 15.41
CA MET A 1 -2.03 27.46 16.09
C MET A 1 -1.14 26.53 15.25
N ILE A 2 0.15 26.44 15.59
CA ILE A 2 1.11 25.58 14.85
C ILE A 2 0.84 24.14 15.31
N ARG A 3 0.29 23.31 14.42
CA ARG A 3 0.02 21.89 14.73
C ARG A 3 1.35 21.12 14.73
N PRO A 4 1.50 20.11 15.61
CA PRO A 4 2.74 19.35 15.69
C PRO A 4 3.06 18.66 14.36
N LEU A 5 4.35 18.64 14.00
CA LEU A 5 4.90 18.00 12.81
C LEU A 5 4.45 16.52 12.72
N LEU A 6 4.17 16.04 11.51
CA LEU A 6 3.80 14.63 11.33
C LEU A 6 5.01 13.72 11.59
N ARG A 7 4.87 12.78 12.52
CA ARG A 7 5.87 11.72 12.70
C ARG A 7 5.72 10.65 11.62
N ILE A 8 6.84 10.15 11.09
CA ILE A 8 6.90 8.99 10.19
C ILE A 8 6.14 7.81 10.78
N ARG A 9 6.26 7.58 12.11
CA ARG A 9 5.56 6.48 12.79
C ARG A 9 4.04 6.53 12.61
N ASP A 10 3.43 7.70 12.70
CA ASP A 10 1.97 7.85 12.58
C ASP A 10 1.52 7.69 11.12
N VAL A 11 2.39 8.04 10.18
CA VAL A 11 2.19 7.83 8.73
C VAL A 11 2.24 6.34 8.41
N ALA A 12 3.27 5.65 8.91
CA ALA A 12 3.47 4.22 8.72
C ALA A 12 2.36 3.40 9.39
N ALA A 13 1.97 3.72 10.63
CA ALA A 13 0.89 3.02 11.33
C ALA A 13 -0.42 3.08 10.55
N ARG A 14 -0.78 4.25 9.99
CA ARG A 14 -1.97 4.37 9.14
C ARG A 14 -1.85 3.61 7.83
N GLY A 15 -0.70 3.66 7.17
CA GLY A 15 -0.43 2.86 5.97
C GLY A 15 -0.60 1.37 6.25
N ALA A 16 -0.07 0.89 7.37
CA ALA A 16 -0.17 -0.50 7.78
C ALA A 16 -1.61 -0.92 8.11
N LEU A 17 -2.38 -0.07 8.80
CA LEU A 17 -3.80 -0.33 9.07
C LEU A 17 -4.61 -0.45 7.77
N TYR A 18 -4.37 0.42 6.79
CA TYR A 18 -5.02 0.33 5.48
C TYR A 18 -4.58 -0.91 4.71
N GLY A 19 -3.30 -1.27 4.77
CA GLY A 19 -2.79 -2.52 4.18
C GLY A 19 -3.46 -3.75 4.78
N LEU A 20 -3.56 -3.82 6.12
CA LEU A 20 -4.25 -4.90 6.82
C LEU A 20 -5.72 -5.02 6.43
N ALA A 21 -6.43 -3.90 6.27
CA ALA A 21 -7.82 -3.89 5.81
C ALA A 21 -7.96 -4.29 4.33
N ALA A 22 -6.94 -4.02 3.51
CA ALA A 22 -6.95 -4.34 2.08
C ALA A 22 -6.71 -5.83 1.80
N VAL A 23 -6.01 -6.56 2.67
CA VAL A 23 -5.76 -8.01 2.51
C VAL A 23 -7.06 -8.84 2.44
N PRO A 24 -8.01 -8.76 3.40
CA PRO A 24 -9.26 -9.52 3.30
C PRO A 24 -10.12 -9.04 2.12
N LEU A 25 -10.08 -7.75 1.78
CA LEU A 25 -10.77 -7.23 0.60
C LEU A 25 -10.21 -7.88 -0.69
N LEU A 26 -8.89 -8.00 -0.80
CA LEU A 26 -8.24 -8.65 -1.93
C LEU A 26 -8.64 -10.13 -2.01
N GLY A 27 -8.68 -10.83 -0.87
CA GLY A 27 -9.17 -12.20 -0.80
C GLY A 27 -10.61 -12.33 -1.30
N VAL A 28 -11.51 -11.46 -0.82
CA VAL A 28 -12.91 -11.44 -1.27
C VAL A 28 -13.00 -11.19 -2.78
N VAL A 29 -12.25 -10.23 -3.31
CA VAL A 29 -12.21 -9.93 -4.76
C VAL A 29 -11.70 -11.14 -5.55
N SER A 30 -10.67 -11.85 -5.06
CA SER A 30 -10.15 -13.03 -5.75
C SER A 30 -11.16 -14.18 -5.86
N LEU A 31 -12.11 -14.28 -4.93
CA LEU A 31 -13.17 -15.30 -4.99
C LEU A 31 -14.19 -15.05 -6.11
N PHE A 32 -14.28 -13.83 -6.63
CA PHE A 32 -15.10 -13.53 -7.82
C PHE A 32 -14.40 -13.93 -9.13
N VAL A 33 -13.14 -14.34 -9.09
CA VAL A 33 -12.43 -14.93 -10.23
C VAL A 33 -12.68 -16.43 -10.20
N GLY A 34 -13.49 -16.93 -11.12
CA GLY A 34 -13.99 -18.31 -11.12
C GLY A 34 -12.90 -19.34 -11.39
N ASP A 35 -12.12 -19.12 -12.45
CA ASP A 35 -11.07 -20.04 -12.88
C ASP A 35 -9.84 -19.99 -11.95
N HIS A 36 -9.30 -21.17 -11.66
CA HIS A 36 -8.15 -21.35 -10.77
C HIS A 36 -6.89 -20.65 -11.27
N HIS A 37 -6.60 -20.78 -12.57
CA HIS A 37 -5.42 -20.20 -13.18
C HIS A 37 -5.53 -18.67 -13.25
N ASP A 38 -6.72 -18.15 -13.53
CA ASP A 38 -6.97 -16.71 -13.50
C ASP A 38 -6.88 -16.14 -12.09
N ARG A 39 -7.35 -16.87 -11.07
CA ARG A 39 -7.29 -16.45 -9.66
C ARG A 39 -5.87 -16.38 -9.14
N THR A 40 -5.06 -17.41 -9.40
CA THR A 40 -3.64 -17.44 -9.04
C THR A 40 -2.86 -16.36 -9.80
N THR A 41 -3.11 -16.19 -11.09
CA THR A 41 -2.51 -15.12 -11.90
C THR A 41 -2.89 -13.73 -11.36
N PHE A 42 -4.16 -13.50 -11.02
CA PHE A 42 -4.62 -12.24 -10.44
C PHE A 42 -3.91 -11.92 -9.12
N LEU A 43 -3.80 -12.90 -8.22
CA LEU A 43 -3.11 -12.72 -6.93
C LEU A 43 -1.60 -12.48 -7.13
N ALA A 44 -0.97 -13.17 -8.08
CA ALA A 44 0.44 -12.96 -8.43
C ALA A 44 0.69 -11.55 -8.99
N VAL A 45 -0.15 -11.09 -9.91
CA VAL A 45 -0.06 -9.72 -10.48
C VAL A 45 -0.34 -8.66 -9.41
N ALA A 46 -1.37 -8.85 -8.59
CA ALA A 46 -1.69 -7.95 -7.49
C ALA A 46 -0.55 -7.87 -6.46
N GLY A 47 0.05 -9.02 -6.12
CA GLY A 47 1.24 -9.10 -5.26
C GLY A 47 2.45 -8.40 -5.88
N GLY A 48 2.79 -8.70 -7.12
CA GLY A 48 3.90 -8.06 -7.84
C GLY A 48 3.73 -6.54 -7.95
N PHE A 49 2.51 -6.08 -8.25
CA PHE A 49 2.19 -4.65 -8.28
C PHE A 49 2.31 -4.00 -6.90
N ALA A 50 1.83 -4.67 -5.84
CA ALA A 50 1.99 -4.20 -4.47
C ALA A 50 3.48 -4.11 -4.08
N ALA A 51 4.31 -5.08 -4.44
CA ALA A 51 5.75 -5.04 -4.19
C ALA A 51 6.41 -3.85 -4.90
N ALA A 52 6.11 -3.63 -6.19
CA ALA A 52 6.64 -2.50 -6.95
C ALA A 52 6.22 -1.16 -6.33
N MET A 53 4.94 -1.01 -5.98
CA MET A 53 4.41 0.19 -5.33
C MET A 53 5.00 0.42 -3.94
N ALA A 54 5.31 -0.65 -3.19
CA ALA A 54 5.98 -0.56 -1.90
C ALA A 54 7.37 0.05 -2.05
N VAL A 55 8.17 -0.49 -2.97
CA VAL A 55 9.54 -0.03 -3.23
C VAL A 55 9.52 1.43 -3.70
N VAL A 56 8.76 1.74 -4.74
CA VAL A 56 8.70 3.09 -5.32
C VAL A 56 8.15 4.10 -4.30
N GLY A 57 7.05 3.76 -3.62
CA GLY A 57 6.41 4.65 -2.64
C GLY A 57 7.29 4.93 -1.42
N ILE A 58 8.01 3.91 -0.91
CA ILE A 58 8.92 4.08 0.23
C ILE A 58 10.16 4.88 -0.17
N LEU A 59 10.82 4.54 -1.29
CA LEU A 59 12.05 5.21 -1.71
C LEU A 59 11.80 6.68 -2.03
N ILE A 60 10.81 6.97 -2.87
CA ILE A 60 10.48 8.35 -3.25
C ILE A 60 9.93 9.11 -2.03
N GLY A 61 9.11 8.45 -1.20
CA GLY A 61 8.56 9.04 0.01
C GLY A 61 9.63 9.43 1.03
N LEU A 62 10.61 8.55 1.29
CA LEU A 62 11.77 8.80 2.16
C LEU A 62 12.70 9.86 1.56
N PHE A 63 12.94 9.82 0.26
CA PHE A 63 13.78 10.82 -0.43
C PHE A 63 13.20 12.22 -0.26
N PHE A 64 11.89 12.39 -0.51
CA PHE A 64 11.21 13.66 -0.29
C PHE A 64 11.16 14.04 1.19
N TRP A 65 10.98 13.07 2.09
CA TRP A 65 11.03 13.32 3.54
C TRP A 65 12.38 13.88 3.99
N TRP A 66 13.47 13.29 3.48
CA TRP A 66 14.84 13.71 3.77
C TRP A 66 15.15 15.08 3.14
N ALA A 67 14.76 15.30 1.87
CA ALA A 67 14.95 16.56 1.16
C ALA A 67 14.17 17.73 1.81
N CYS A 68 13.05 17.47 2.48
CA CYS A 68 12.26 18.49 3.18
C CYS A 68 12.78 18.83 4.58
N GLY A 69 13.88 18.20 5.06
CA GLY A 69 14.49 18.52 6.36
C GLY A 69 13.56 18.32 7.57
N GLY A 70 12.53 17.48 7.43
CA GLY A 70 11.53 17.25 8.47
C GLY A 70 10.39 18.28 8.56
N ASP A 71 10.36 19.32 7.70
CA ASP A 71 9.25 20.28 7.66
C ASP A 71 8.06 19.72 6.85
N ILE A 72 7.34 18.77 7.45
CA ILE A 72 6.35 17.95 6.75
C ILE A 72 4.95 18.34 7.19
N ARG A 73 4.21 18.86 6.20
CA ARG A 73 2.91 19.50 6.41
C ARG A 73 1.79 18.54 6.04
N ARG A 74 0.63 18.68 6.72
CA ARG A 74 -0.54 17.86 6.40
C ARG A 74 -1.08 18.24 5.02
N CYS A 75 -1.60 17.25 4.30
CA CYS A 75 -2.33 17.46 3.06
C CYS A 75 -3.51 18.45 3.20
N ARG A 76 -4.09 18.59 4.40
CA ARG A 76 -5.14 19.57 4.70
C ARG A 76 -4.66 21.03 4.63
N ASP A 77 -3.37 21.27 4.84
CA ASP A 77 -2.79 22.61 4.87
C ASP A 77 -2.29 23.05 3.48
N TRP A 78 -2.60 22.29 2.41
CA TRP A 78 -2.22 22.57 1.01
C TRP A 78 -2.48 24.02 0.58
N ARG A 79 -3.62 24.61 1.01
CA ARG A 79 -3.98 26.00 0.67
C ARG A 79 -3.11 27.06 1.35
N THR A 80 -2.38 26.70 2.41
CA THR A 80 -1.50 27.62 3.15
C THR A 80 -0.06 27.60 2.66
N VAL A 81 0.26 26.69 1.72
CA VAL A 81 1.61 26.50 1.23
C VAL A 81 1.82 27.37 -0.01
N ARG A 82 2.57 28.47 0.14
CA ARG A 82 3.02 29.31 -0.99
C ARG A 82 4.49 28.97 -1.31
N GLY A 83 4.76 28.37 -2.48
CA GLY A 83 6.13 28.13 -2.98
C GLY A 83 6.33 26.80 -3.74
N GLN A 84 7.35 26.75 -4.61
CA GLN A 84 7.70 25.61 -5.48
C GLN A 84 8.04 24.31 -4.72
N ALA A 85 8.56 24.38 -3.49
CA ALA A 85 8.85 23.21 -2.64
C ALA A 85 7.62 22.70 -1.87
N GLY A 86 6.52 23.44 -1.91
CA GLY A 86 5.30 23.15 -1.16
C GLY A 86 4.63 21.80 -1.44
N PRO A 87 4.47 21.39 -2.71
CA PRO A 87 3.87 20.10 -3.06
C PRO A 87 4.66 18.91 -2.51
N VAL A 88 5.99 19.03 -2.45
CA VAL A 88 6.92 17.95 -2.02
C VAL A 88 6.73 17.62 -0.53
N THR A 89 6.48 18.63 0.29
CA THR A 89 6.23 18.46 1.74
C THR A 89 4.94 17.69 2.05
N VAL A 90 3.99 17.65 1.10
CA VAL A 90 2.72 16.91 1.23
C VAL A 90 2.79 15.56 0.49
N ALA A 91 3.53 15.49 -0.62
CA ALA A 91 3.71 14.26 -1.38
C ALA A 91 4.45 13.19 -0.56
N ALA A 92 5.47 13.58 0.22
CA ALA A 92 6.27 12.68 1.04
C ALA A 92 5.43 11.76 1.97
N PRO A 93 4.54 12.28 2.86
CA PRO A 93 3.72 11.42 3.72
C PRO A 93 2.65 10.62 2.96
N VAL A 94 2.23 11.05 1.76
CA VAL A 94 1.27 10.30 0.93
C VAL A 94 1.95 9.09 0.28
N LEU A 95 3.11 9.31 -0.34
CA LEU A 95 3.93 8.26 -0.94
C LEU A 95 4.37 7.22 0.09
N LEU A 96 4.80 7.64 1.27
CA LEU A 96 5.10 6.72 2.37
C LEU A 96 3.89 5.90 2.81
N ARG A 97 2.69 6.48 2.87
CA ARG A 97 1.47 5.71 3.21
C ARG A 97 1.15 4.66 2.17
N ILE A 98 1.21 5.04 0.89
CA ILE A 98 0.95 4.12 -0.21
C ILE A 98 2.00 3.00 -0.21
N GLY A 99 3.27 3.36 -0.01
CA GLY A 99 4.35 2.39 0.08
C GLY A 99 4.20 1.42 1.23
N VAL A 100 3.87 1.90 2.44
CA VAL A 100 3.66 1.03 3.61
C VAL A 100 2.40 0.18 3.49
N LEU A 101 1.31 0.72 2.93
CA LEU A 101 0.11 -0.05 2.61
C LEU A 101 0.46 -1.20 1.68
N ALA A 102 1.17 -0.91 0.58
CA ALA A 102 1.56 -1.89 -0.41
C ALA A 102 2.56 -2.92 0.15
N LEU A 103 3.44 -2.50 1.07
CA LEU A 103 4.36 -3.38 1.79
C LEU A 103 3.63 -4.42 2.66
N VAL A 104 2.49 -4.05 3.25
CA VAL A 104 1.63 -4.97 4.02
C VAL A 104 0.74 -5.80 3.12
N LEU A 105 0.27 -5.23 2.01
CA LEU A 105 -0.57 -5.92 1.04
C LEU A 105 0.18 -7.05 0.31
N PHE A 106 1.46 -6.84 -0.02
CA PHE A 106 2.30 -7.82 -0.69
C PHE A 106 2.35 -9.20 0.00
N PRO A 107 2.74 -9.32 1.28
CA PRO A 107 2.75 -10.62 1.97
C PRO A 107 1.35 -11.20 2.12
N GLY A 108 0.31 -10.37 2.22
CA GLY A 108 -1.08 -10.83 2.21
C GLY A 108 -1.50 -11.46 0.88
N ALA A 109 -1.18 -10.80 -0.24
CA ALA A 109 -1.41 -11.33 -1.58
C ALA A 109 -0.61 -12.61 -1.84
N PHE A 110 0.65 -12.66 -1.40
CA PHE A 110 1.52 -13.84 -1.50
C PHE A 110 0.99 -15.02 -0.67
N GLY A 111 0.53 -14.77 0.56
CA GLY A 111 -0.11 -15.78 1.39
C GLY A 111 -1.39 -16.34 0.74
N LEU A 112 -2.24 -15.45 0.20
CA LEU A 112 -3.44 -15.85 -0.53
C LEU A 112 -3.10 -16.65 -1.79
N TYR A 113 -2.08 -16.24 -2.54
CA TYR A 113 -1.61 -16.96 -3.73
C TYR A 113 -1.26 -18.41 -3.40
N HIS A 114 -0.41 -18.64 -2.39
CA HIS A 114 -0.03 -20.00 -2.01
C HIS A 114 -1.17 -20.81 -1.41
N LEU A 115 -2.12 -20.15 -0.75
CA LEU A 115 -3.30 -20.80 -0.21
C LEU A 115 -4.26 -21.28 -1.32
N VAL A 116 -4.37 -20.52 -2.40
CA VAL A 116 -5.12 -20.91 -3.61
C VAL A 116 -4.36 -21.96 -4.40
N ASP A 117 -3.08 -21.75 -4.70
CA ASP A 117 -2.22 -22.67 -5.48
C ASP A 117 -2.11 -24.06 -4.82
N GLY A 118 -2.09 -24.11 -3.49
CA GLY A 118 -2.11 -25.37 -2.72
C GLY A 118 -3.49 -26.02 -2.54
N ALA A 119 -4.56 -25.44 -3.09
CA ALA A 119 -5.90 -25.97 -2.93
C ALA A 119 -6.08 -27.28 -3.72
N GLY A 120 -6.64 -28.30 -3.07
CA GLY A 120 -6.92 -29.59 -3.71
C GLY A 120 -8.00 -29.49 -4.79
N TYR A 121 -7.85 -30.27 -5.85
CA TYR A 121 -8.82 -30.42 -6.94
C TYR A 121 -10.22 -30.75 -6.38
N GLY A 122 -11.24 -30.00 -6.80
CA GLY A 122 -12.62 -30.15 -6.32
C GLY A 122 -12.95 -29.48 -4.99
N SER A 123 -12.02 -28.72 -4.40
CA SER A 123 -12.34 -27.82 -3.28
C SER A 123 -12.99 -26.53 -3.77
N TRP A 124 -13.86 -25.93 -2.95
CA TRP A 124 -14.48 -24.61 -3.25
C TRP A 124 -13.44 -23.49 -3.51
N LEU A 125 -12.22 -23.70 -3.02
CA LEU A 125 -11.11 -22.76 -3.11
C LEU A 125 -10.29 -22.96 -4.39
N TYR A 126 -10.35 -24.16 -4.99
CA TYR A 126 -9.82 -24.44 -6.32
C TYR A 126 -10.57 -23.64 -7.38
N GLY A 127 -11.89 -23.48 -7.23
CA GLY A 127 -12.75 -22.95 -8.29
C GLY A 127 -13.26 -24.07 -9.19
N ASP A 128 -14.23 -23.73 -10.03
CA ASP A 128 -14.79 -24.64 -11.06
C ASP A 128 -13.89 -24.71 -12.29
#